data_AF-A0A7X1LLG9-F1
#
_entry.id   AF-A0A7X1LLG9-F1
#
_cell.length_a   1.000
_cell.length_b   1.000
_cell.length_c   1.000
_cell.angle_alpha   90.00
_cell.angle_beta   90.00
_cell.angle_gamma   90.00
#
_symmetry.space_group_name_H-M   'P 1'
#
loop_
_entity.id
_entity.type
_entity.pdbx_description
1 polymer ?
#
loop_
_entity_poly.entity_id
_entity_poly.type
_entity_poly.pdbx_seq_one_letter_code
_entity_poly.pdbx_strand_id
1 'polypeptide(L)'
;MRKLKMLALATTLSLTALAGSVNGKITKIRAYEKGNQVSFESRIPNLTFKVRKTDIFKAMTRKGKIMSVADLEKNGVILDIDRQVVVTLDRVGDGLYIKTKNNTMFVSEKELDKIKK
;
A
#
# COMPACT_ATOMS: atom_id res chain seq x y z
N MET A 1 18.56 46.91 -9.42
CA MET A 1 17.44 46.30 -8.67
C MET A 1 16.42 45.73 -9.66
N ARG A 2 16.42 44.41 -9.92
CA ARG A 2 15.44 43.76 -10.80
C ARG A 2 14.58 42.80 -9.98
N LYS A 3 13.27 43.06 -9.98
CA LYS A 3 12.23 42.30 -9.31
C LYS A 3 12.06 40.94 -9.99
N LEU A 4 12.37 39.84 -9.32
CA LEU A 4 11.86 38.52 -9.71
C LEU A 4 10.56 38.27 -8.96
N LYS A 5 9.44 38.58 -9.61
CA LYS A 5 8.17 37.91 -9.34
C LYS A 5 8.23 36.57 -10.07
N MET A 6 8.46 35.49 -9.35
CA MET A 6 8.15 34.15 -9.87
C MET A 6 7.16 33.49 -8.95
N LEU A 7 5.91 33.60 -9.39
CA LEU A 7 4.76 32.83 -8.98
C LEU A 7 5.08 31.35 -9.20
N ALA A 8 5.37 30.62 -8.12
CA ALA A 8 5.56 29.17 -8.19
C ALA A 8 4.55 28.49 -7.27
N LEU A 9 3.40 28.21 -7.89
CA LEU A 9 2.59 27.02 -7.74
C LEU A 9 2.37 26.53 -6.31
N ALA A 10 1.22 26.91 -5.75
CA ALA A 10 0.63 26.31 -4.57
C ALA A 10 0.59 24.78 -4.73
N THR A 11 1.54 24.08 -4.12
CA THR A 11 1.37 22.67 -3.76
C THR A 11 0.42 22.65 -2.58
N THR A 12 -0.88 22.65 -2.91
CA THR A 12 -1.92 22.23 -1.99
C THR A 12 -1.62 20.78 -1.61
N LEU A 13 -0.78 20.61 -0.58
CA LEU A 13 -0.65 19.37 0.15
C LEU A 13 -2.06 19.07 0.64
N SER A 14 -2.76 18.20 -0.07
CA SER A 14 -4.09 17.75 0.26
C SER A 14 -4.02 17.08 1.64
N LEU A 15 -4.28 17.89 2.66
CA LEU A 15 -4.44 17.55 4.06
C LEU A 15 -5.78 16.84 4.19
N THR A 16 -5.81 15.54 3.87
CA THR A 16 -6.82 14.54 4.31
C THR A 16 -6.60 13.23 3.56
N ALA A 17 -5.65 12.42 4.01
CA ALA A 17 -5.49 11.05 3.51
C ALA A 17 -5.17 10.11 4.67
N LEU A 18 -6.15 9.88 5.55
CA LEU A 18 -6.21 8.64 6.32
C LEU A 18 -6.53 7.53 5.32
N ALA A 19 -5.48 6.91 4.78
CA ALA A 19 -5.55 6.07 3.58
C ALA A 19 -5.55 4.56 3.89
N GLY A 20 -5.56 4.20 5.17
CA GLY A 20 -5.56 2.82 5.60
C GLY A 20 -5.21 2.63 7.07
N SER A 21 -4.91 1.38 7.43
CA SER A 21 -4.41 1.05 8.77
C SER A 21 -3.34 -0.04 8.69
N VAL A 22 -2.44 -0.06 9.67
CA VAL A 22 -1.49 -1.16 9.86
C VAL A 22 -1.55 -1.58 11.32
N ASN A 23 -1.80 -2.87 11.55
CA ASN A 23 -1.99 -3.48 12.88
C ASN A 23 -3.02 -2.70 13.74
N GLY A 24 -4.12 -2.26 13.11
CA GLY A 24 -5.17 -1.46 13.75
C GLY A 24 -4.83 0.02 13.97
N LYS A 25 -3.59 0.46 13.68
CA LYS A 25 -3.19 1.87 13.76
C LYS A 25 -3.48 2.55 12.43
N ILE A 26 -4.28 3.62 12.48
CA ILE A 26 -4.57 4.43 11.31
C ILE A 26 -3.29 5.09 10.81
N THR A 27 -3.03 4.96 9.52
CA THR A 27 -1.79 5.44 8.92
C THR A 27 -1.98 5.75 7.45
N LYS A 28 -1.07 6.55 6.90
CA LYS A 28 -1.04 6.77 5.45
C LYS A 28 -0.35 5.59 4.79
N ILE A 29 -1.04 4.97 3.85
CA ILE A 29 -0.49 3.95 2.97
C ILE A 29 -0.28 4.57 1.59
N ARG A 30 0.86 4.28 0.97
CA ARG A 30 1.16 4.68 -0.40
C ARG A 30 1.26 3.42 -1.26
N ALA A 31 0.55 3.41 -2.38
CA ALA A 31 0.67 2.36 -3.37
C ALA A 31 1.64 2.80 -4.48
N TYR A 32 2.60 1.94 -4.82
CA TYR A 32 3.53 2.11 -5.92
C TYR A 32 3.47 0.92 -6.84
N GLU A 33 3.38 1.17 -8.14
CA GLU A 33 3.33 0.13 -9.14
C GLU A 33 4.70 -0.09 -9.78
N LYS A 34 5.13 -1.36 -9.88
CA LYS A 34 6.35 -1.73 -10.59
C LYS A 34 6.13 -3.04 -11.34
N GLY A 35 5.92 -2.96 -12.65
CA GLY A 35 5.68 -4.12 -13.51
C GLY A 35 4.43 -4.91 -13.08
N ASN A 36 4.60 -6.17 -12.65
CA ASN A 36 3.51 -7.04 -12.18
C ASN A 36 3.31 -7.02 -10.65
N GLN A 37 3.99 -6.14 -9.93
CA GLN A 37 3.87 -6.01 -8.48
C GLN A 37 3.37 -4.62 -8.08
N VAL A 38 2.67 -4.57 -6.94
CA VAL A 38 2.28 -3.34 -6.25
C VAL A 38 2.89 -3.35 -4.85
N SER A 39 3.62 -2.30 -4.53
CA SER A 39 4.16 -2.04 -3.19
C SER A 39 3.19 -1.17 -2.41
N PHE A 40 2.76 -1.62 -1.25
CA PHE A 40 1.98 -0.86 -0.28
C PHE A 40 2.86 -0.49 0.90
N GLU A 41 3.21 0.79 1.01
CA GLU A 41 4.15 1.30 1.99
C GLU A 41 3.44 2.09 3.09
N SER A 42 3.73 1.77 4.35
CA SER A 42 3.38 2.59 5.51
C SER A 42 4.64 3.09 6.20
N ARG A 43 4.60 4.33 6.70
CA ARG A 43 5.68 4.90 7.53
C ARG A 43 5.53 4.56 9.01
N ILE A 44 4.31 4.33 9.49
CA ILE A 44 4.01 4.14 10.92
C ILE A 44 2.96 3.04 11.07
N PRO A 45 3.35 1.85 11.56
CA PRO A 45 4.72 1.34 11.60
C PRO A 45 5.35 1.25 10.20
N ASN A 46 6.69 1.32 10.12
CA ASN A 46 7.41 1.20 8.86
C ASN A 46 7.28 -0.24 8.34
N LEU A 47 6.39 -0.44 7.37
CA LEU A 47 6.01 -1.73 6.83
C LEU A 47 5.66 -1.60 5.35
N THR A 48 6.23 -2.46 4.52
CA THR A 48 5.97 -2.51 3.09
C THR A 48 5.57 -3.91 2.68
N PHE A 49 4.45 -4.04 1.96
CA PHE A 49 4.04 -5.28 1.30
C PHE A 49 4.15 -5.13 -0.21
N LYS A 50 4.87 -6.04 -0.89
CA LYS A 50 4.89 -6.12 -2.35
C LYS A 50 4.08 -7.32 -2.80
N VAL A 51 2.94 -7.08 -3.44
CA VAL A 51 1.97 -8.11 -3.81
C VAL A 51 1.81 -8.13 -5.32
N ARG A 52 1.62 -9.31 -5.91
CA ARG A 52 1.34 -9.45 -7.35
C ARG A 52 0.00 -8.81 -7.70
N LYS A 53 -0.03 -8.04 -8.78
CA LYS A 53 -1.26 -7.39 -9.30
C LYS A 53 -2.37 -8.39 -9.53
N THR A 54 -2.06 -9.52 -10.16
CA THR A 54 -3.03 -10.57 -10.48
C THR A 54 -3.74 -11.09 -9.24
N ASP A 55 -3.04 -11.21 -8.12
CA ASP A 55 -3.62 -11.70 -6.88
C ASP A 55 -4.44 -10.62 -6.16
N ILE A 56 -4.03 -9.35 -6.25
CA ILE A 56 -4.84 -8.20 -5.82
C ILE A 56 -6.16 -8.17 -6.61
N PHE A 57 -6.11 -8.26 -7.94
CA PHE A 57 -7.30 -8.26 -8.79
C PHE A 57 -8.22 -9.44 -8.46
N LYS A 58 -7.67 -10.64 -8.26
CA LYS A 58 -8.45 -11.81 -7.82
C LYS A 58 -9.11 -11.56 -6.47
N ALA A 59 -8.38 -11.01 -5.50
CA ALA A 59 -8.91 -10.73 -4.16
C ALA A 59 -10.01 -9.67 -4.19
N MET A 60 -9.91 -8.68 -5.09
CA MET A 60 -10.91 -7.63 -5.22
C MET A 60 -12.14 -8.06 -6.02
N THR A 61 -12.04 -9.05 -6.91
CA THR A 61 -13.14 -9.46 -7.80
C THR A 61 -13.86 -10.73 -7.37
N ARG A 62 -13.16 -11.67 -6.72
CA ARG A 62 -13.74 -12.95 -6.31
C ARG A 62 -14.31 -12.86 -4.90
N LYS A 63 -15.35 -13.65 -4.62
CA LYS A 63 -15.85 -13.85 -3.26
C LYS A 63 -14.88 -14.76 -2.50
N GLY A 64 -14.37 -14.29 -1.38
CA GLY A 64 -13.50 -15.06 -0.48
C GLY A 64 -12.09 -14.53 -0.37
N LYS A 65 -11.27 -15.22 0.45
CA LYS A 65 -9.88 -14.85 0.74
C LYS A 65 -8.94 -15.49 -0.27
N ILE A 66 -7.95 -14.74 -0.73
CA ILE A 66 -6.91 -15.25 -1.64
C ILE A 66 -5.60 -15.37 -0.86
N MET A 67 -4.96 -16.53 -0.93
CA MET A 67 -3.58 -16.69 -0.45
C MET A 67 -2.63 -16.28 -1.57
N SER A 68 -1.65 -15.45 -1.26
CA SER A 68 -0.62 -14.99 -2.18
C SER A 68 0.74 -15.00 -1.50
N VAL A 69 1.80 -14.91 -2.29
CA VAL A 69 3.16 -14.74 -1.80
C VAL A 69 3.56 -13.30 -2.06
N ALA A 70 3.97 -12.60 -1.00
CA ALA A 70 4.32 -11.19 -1.04
C ALA A 70 5.68 -10.95 -0.39
N ASP A 71 6.41 -9.93 -0.85
CA ASP A 71 7.62 -9.51 -0.17
C ASP A 71 7.24 -8.58 0.99
N LEU A 72 7.80 -8.81 2.17
CA LEU A 72 7.55 -8.00 3.35
C LEU A 72 8.82 -7.33 3.86
N GLU A 73 8.82 -5.99 3.90
CA GLU A 73 9.91 -5.21 4.48
C GLU A 73 9.40 -4.49 5.75
N LYS A 74 10.24 -4.43 6.80
CA LYS A 74 9.91 -3.79 8.06
C LYS A 74 11.08 -2.92 8.55
N ASN A 75 10.79 -1.68 8.95
CA ASN A 75 11.75 -0.74 9.55
C ASN A 75 12.97 -0.41 8.68
N GLY A 76 12.88 -0.51 7.35
CA GLY A 76 13.99 -0.20 6.44
C GLY A 76 15.20 -1.14 6.55
N VAL A 77 15.11 -2.20 7.35
CA VAL A 77 16.14 -3.25 7.42
C VAL A 77 15.77 -4.32 6.39
N ILE A 78 16.42 -4.26 5.24
CA ILE A 78 16.41 -5.35 4.26
C ILE A 78 17.39 -6.41 4.78
N LEU A 79 16.95 -7.24 5.72
CA LEU A 79 17.67 -8.46 6.09
C LEU A 79 17.34 -9.49 5.00
N ASP A 80 18.24 -9.63 4.04
CA ASP A 80 18.25 -10.66 2.99
C ASP A 80 16.93 -10.85 2.22
N ILE A 81 16.93 -10.33 0.98
CA ILE A 81 16.43 -10.83 -0.32
C ILE A 81 15.38 -11.98 -0.40
N ASP A 82 15.13 -12.79 0.64
CA ASP A 82 14.28 -13.99 0.64
C ASP A 82 13.22 -14.05 1.76
N ARG A 83 12.40 -13.01 1.93
CA ARG A 83 11.15 -13.17 2.71
C ARG A 83 9.91 -12.90 1.88
N GLN A 84 9.78 -13.72 0.85
CA GLN A 84 8.49 -14.18 0.35
C GLN A 84 7.68 -14.73 1.53
N VAL A 85 6.68 -13.98 1.97
CA VAL A 85 5.75 -14.38 3.03
C VAL A 85 4.40 -14.73 2.41
N VAL A 86 3.79 -15.78 2.96
CA VAL A 86 2.39 -16.08 2.63
C VAL A 86 1.51 -15.02 3.26
N VAL A 87 0.79 -14.29 2.42
CA VAL A 87 -0.21 -13.31 2.81
C VAL A 87 -1.60 -13.80 2.44
N THR A 88 -2.57 -13.42 3.27
CA THR A 88 -3.98 -13.53 2.94
C THR A 88 -4.48 -12.16 2.50
N LEU A 89 -5.01 -12.12 1.29
CA LEU A 89 -5.68 -10.99 0.68
C LEU A 89 -7.19 -11.14 0.87
N ASP A 90 -7.83 -10.12 1.40
CA ASP A 90 -9.23 -10.18 1.84
C ASP A 90 -9.92 -8.85 1.51
N ARG A 91 -10.90 -8.87 0.61
CA ARG A 91 -11.69 -7.67 0.29
C ARG A 91 -12.66 -7.39 1.42
N VAL A 92 -12.59 -6.19 1.99
CA VAL A 92 -13.52 -5.73 3.03
C VAL A 92 -14.07 -4.37 2.61
N GLY A 93 -15.36 -4.34 2.30
CA GLY A 93 -15.98 -3.21 1.61
C GLY A 93 -15.27 -2.97 0.28
N ASP A 94 -14.78 -1.74 0.09
CA ASP A 94 -14.05 -1.33 -1.11
C ASP A 94 -12.54 -1.30 -0.93
N GLY A 95 -12.05 -1.73 0.24
CA GLY A 95 -10.62 -1.84 0.55
C GLY A 95 -10.09 -3.27 0.50
N LEU A 96 -8.76 -3.37 0.62
CA LEU A 96 -8.01 -4.62 0.63
C LEU A 96 -7.29 -4.80 1.95
N TYR A 97 -7.55 -5.89 2.65
CA TYR A 97 -6.68 -6.35 3.71
C TYR A 97 -5.58 -7.25 3.17
N ILE A 98 -4.36 -7.00 3.64
CA ILE A 98 -3.16 -7.83 3.45
C ILE A 98 -2.76 -8.32 4.84
N LYS A 99 -2.92 -9.62 5.10
CA LYS A 99 -2.71 -10.21 6.42
C LYS A 99 -1.59 -11.24 6.36
N THR A 100 -0.66 -11.17 7.30
CA THR A 100 0.28 -12.23 7.65
C THR A 100 -0.04 -12.73 9.05
N LYS A 101 0.71 -13.72 9.55
CA LYS A 101 0.59 -14.17 10.95
C LYS A 101 0.79 -13.03 11.96
N ASN A 102 1.66 -12.06 11.65
CA ASN A 102 2.13 -11.07 12.63
C ASN A 102 1.75 -9.63 12.29
N ASN A 103 1.34 -9.35 11.05
CA ASN A 103 1.03 -8.00 10.59
C ASN A 103 -0.21 -8.01 9.70
N THR A 104 -1.01 -6.95 9.82
CA THR A 104 -2.17 -6.69 8.97
C THR A 104 -2.07 -5.28 8.42
N MET A 105 -2.32 -5.11 7.13
CA MET A 105 -2.43 -3.81 6.48
C MET A 105 -3.78 -3.72 5.78
N PHE A 106 -4.52 -2.64 6.02
CA PHE A 106 -5.75 -2.32 5.29
C PHE A 106 -5.48 -1.16 4.34
N VAL A 107 -5.63 -1.41 3.04
CA VAL A 107 -5.50 -0.41 1.98
C VAL A 107 -6.89 0.05 1.56
N SER A 108 -7.14 1.35 1.61
CA SER A 108 -8.43 1.92 1.17
C SER A 108 -8.60 1.88 -0.35
N GLU A 109 -9.86 1.94 -0.80
CA GLU A 109 -10.21 2.01 -2.23
C GLU A 109 -9.46 3.12 -2.98
N LYS A 110 -9.34 4.31 -2.38
CA LYS A 110 -8.66 5.45 -3.00
C LYS A 110 -7.21 5.17 -3.37
N GLU A 111 -6.52 4.32 -2.61
CA GLU A 111 -5.16 3.91 -2.95
C GLU A 111 -5.16 2.73 -3.93
N LEU A 112 -6.19 1.88 -3.92
CA LEU A 112 -6.38 0.82 -4.90
C LEU A 112 -6.78 1.33 -6.28
N ASP A 113 -7.46 2.46 -6.39
CA ASP A 113 -7.84 3.04 -7.68
C ASP A 113 -6.64 3.56 -8.46
N LYS A 114 -5.54 3.89 -7.77
CA LYS A 114 -4.28 4.30 -8.41
C LYS A 114 -3.58 3.15 -9.15
N ILE A 115 -3.93 1.90 -8.85
CA ILE A 115 -3.30 0.67 -9.41
C ILE A 115 -4.23 -0.08 -10.38
N LYS A 116 -5.45 0.42 -10.62
CA LYS A 116 -6.42 -0.17 -11.57
C LYS A 116 -6.24 0.33 -13.01
N LYS A 117 -5.38 1.33 -13.25
CA LYS A 117 -5.07 1.87 -14.58
C LYS A 117 -3.95 1.07 -15.24
#